data_AF-A0A937NK13-F1
#
_entry.id   AF-A0A937NK13-F1
#
_cell.length_a   1.000
_cell.length_b   1.000
_cell.length_c   1.000
_cell.angle_alpha   90.00
_cell.angle_beta   90.00
_cell.angle_gamma   90.00
#
_symmetry.space_group_name_H-M   'P 1'
#
loop_
_entity.id
_entity.type
_entity.pdbx_description
1 polymer ?
#
loop_
_entity_poly.entity_id
_entity_poly.type
_entity_poly.pdbx_seq_one_letter_code
_entity_poly.pdbx_strand_id
1 'polypeptide(L)'
;MGYIIRRMQDRDIPQALEIDREAFPSQWPHPTYASFKQELRNRLACYILVTKPRESEAIKQNPANRRCWQKIFHLFDHDRLFGDEIPPPKEYIVGIAGFWVMVDEAHITTLALRDSYRRQGVGERLLIEIIEMAVQFN
;
A
#
# COMPACT_ATOMS: atom_id res chain seq x y z
N MET A 1 -8.92 -17.94 5.25
CA MET A 1 -9.00 -16.54 4.81
C MET A 1 -7.82 -16.29 3.87
N GLY A 2 -8.06 -16.15 2.55
CA GLY A 2 -6.98 -16.17 1.56
C GLY A 2 -6.32 -14.80 1.40
N TYR A 3 -5.17 -14.60 2.03
CA TYR A 3 -4.26 -13.48 1.72
C TYR A 3 -3.29 -13.92 0.61
N ILE A 4 -3.08 -13.05 -0.37
CA ILE A 4 -2.13 -13.27 -1.46
C ILE A 4 -1.03 -12.22 -1.34
N ILE A 5 0.23 -12.66 -1.34
CA ILE A 5 1.38 -11.77 -1.36
C ILE A 5 1.94 -11.74 -2.77
N ARG A 6 2.17 -10.55 -3.31
CA ARG A 6 2.74 -10.36 -4.65
C ARG A 6 3.56 -9.07 -4.72
N ARG A 7 4.37 -8.93 -5.77
CA ARG A 7 5.07 -7.66 -6.05
C ARG A 7 4.07 -6.53 -6.34
N MET A 8 4.43 -5.35 -5.88
CA MET A 8 3.70 -4.11 -6.10
C MET A 8 3.84 -3.64 -7.56
N GLN A 9 2.75 -3.10 -8.12
CA GLN A 9 2.70 -2.56 -9.49
C GLN A 9 2.28 -1.07 -9.46
N ASP A 10 2.47 -0.36 -10.58
CA ASP A 10 2.14 1.07 -10.70
C ASP A 10 0.68 1.37 -10.31
N ARG A 11 -0.25 0.49 -10.70
CA ARG A 11 -1.67 0.58 -10.36
C ARG A 11 -2.00 0.46 -8.86
N ASP A 12 -1.08 -0.07 -8.07
CA ASP A 12 -1.26 -0.31 -6.64
C ASP A 12 -0.82 0.92 -5.80
N ILE A 13 -0.05 1.84 -6.40
CA ILE A 13 0.51 3.02 -5.71
C ILE A 13 -0.56 3.86 -4.97
N PRO A 14 -1.75 4.14 -5.55
CA PRO A 14 -2.75 4.93 -4.83
C PRO A 14 -3.17 4.31 -3.49
N GLN A 15 -3.42 2.99 -3.46
CA GLN A 15 -3.76 2.29 -2.21
C GLN A 15 -2.55 2.17 -1.27
N ALA A 16 -1.33 2.02 -1.80
CA ALA A 16 -0.11 2.00 -0.98
C ALA A 16 0.11 3.34 -0.25
N LEU A 17 -0.13 4.46 -0.92
CA LEU A 17 -0.06 5.80 -0.33
C LEU A 17 -1.08 5.99 0.80
N GLU A 18 -2.29 5.46 0.63
CA GLU A 18 -3.30 5.48 1.69
C GLU A 18 -2.82 4.69 2.92
N ILE A 19 -2.30 3.48 2.70
CA ILE A 19 -1.80 2.60 3.77
C ILE A 19 -0.64 3.26 4.52
N ASP A 20 0.30 3.86 3.79
CA ASP A 20 1.45 4.54 4.39
C ASP A 20 1.02 5.72 5.26
N ARG A 21 0.11 6.57 4.77
CA ARG A 21 -0.45 7.70 5.52
C ARG A 21 -1.25 7.24 6.75
N GLU A 22 -2.01 6.15 6.63
CA GLU A 22 -2.76 5.54 7.72
C GLU A 22 -1.81 4.99 8.81
N ALA A 23 -0.74 4.29 8.39
CA ALA A 23 0.22 3.67 9.31
C ALA A 23 1.16 4.69 9.97
N PHE A 24 1.56 5.73 9.23
CA PHE A 24 2.55 6.72 9.65
C PHE A 24 2.04 8.17 9.50
N PRO A 25 0.98 8.56 10.23
CA PRO A 25 0.34 9.86 10.07
C PRO A 25 1.25 11.05 10.41
N SER A 26 2.30 10.82 11.21
CA SER A 26 3.25 11.86 11.62
C SER A 26 4.53 11.90 10.78
N GLN A 27 4.69 11.02 9.79
CA GLN A 27 5.89 10.97 8.96
C GLN A 27 5.84 12.08 7.90
N TRP A 28 6.81 12.99 7.93
CA TRP A 28 6.96 14.04 6.94
C TRP A 28 8.39 14.03 6.36
N PRO A 29 8.55 14.14 5.03
CA PRO A 29 7.50 14.20 4.01
C PRO A 29 6.83 12.83 3.80
N HIS A 30 5.53 12.86 3.46
CA HIS A 30 4.86 11.65 2.99
C HIS A 30 5.39 11.25 1.61
N PRO A 31 5.52 9.94 1.33
CA PRO A 31 5.75 9.44 -0.02
C PRO A 31 4.70 10.01 -0.99
N THR A 32 5.14 10.21 -2.22
CA THR A 32 4.28 10.66 -3.32
C THR A 32 4.12 9.53 -4.33
N TYR A 33 3.18 9.71 -5.25
CA TYR A 33 3.05 8.78 -6.37
C TYR A 33 4.36 8.66 -7.16
N ALA A 34 5.01 9.80 -7.43
CA ALA A 34 6.26 9.86 -8.19
C ALA A 34 7.42 9.16 -7.47
N SER A 35 7.52 9.29 -6.13
CA SER A 35 8.57 8.61 -5.37
C SER A 35 8.41 7.09 -5.49
N PHE A 36 7.25 6.53 -5.12
CA PHE A 36 7.00 5.09 -5.26
C PHE A 36 7.20 4.60 -6.69
N LYS A 37 6.73 5.35 -7.69
CA LYS A 37 6.93 5.00 -9.10
C LYS A 37 8.41 4.92 -9.48
N GLN A 38 9.24 5.81 -8.95
CA GLN A 38 10.67 5.76 -9.16
C GLN A 38 11.31 4.58 -8.44
N GLU A 39 10.87 4.27 -7.21
CA GLU A 39 11.38 3.10 -6.46
C GLU A 39 11.06 1.79 -7.17
N LEU A 40 9.85 1.65 -7.73
CA LEU A 40 9.46 0.46 -8.50
C LEU A 40 10.28 0.27 -9.79
N ARG A 41 10.96 1.32 -10.27
CA ARG A 41 11.89 1.25 -11.41
C ARG A 41 13.31 0.93 -10.97
N ASN A 42 13.63 1.13 -9.68
CA ASN A 42 14.94 0.81 -9.16
C ASN A 42 15.08 -0.70 -8.98
N ARG A 43 16.09 -1.28 -9.63
CA ARG A 43 16.38 -2.71 -9.51
C ARG A 43 16.73 -3.10 -8.09
N LEU A 44 17.42 -2.22 -7.34
CA LEU A 44 17.85 -2.45 -5.96
C LEU A 44 16.72 -2.31 -4.93
N ALA A 45 15.51 -1.96 -5.36
CA ALA A 45 14.36 -1.85 -4.49
C ALA A 45 13.37 -2.98 -4.76
N CYS A 46 12.82 -3.55 -3.70
CA CYS A 46 11.75 -4.53 -3.79
C CYS A 46 10.58 -4.06 -2.94
N TYR A 47 9.39 -4.04 -3.54
CA TYR A 47 8.14 -3.77 -2.85
C TYR A 47 7.16 -4.91 -3.09
N ILE A 48 6.57 -5.38 -2.00
CA ILE A 48 5.52 -6.38 -2.00
C ILE A 48 4.29 -5.83 -1.28
N LEU A 49 3.17 -6.45 -1.59
CA LEU A 49 1.89 -6.12 -1.00
C LEU A 49 1.17 -7.40 -0.60
N VAL A 50 0.27 -7.25 0.36
CA VAL A 50 -0.68 -8.30 0.74
C VAL A 50 -2.08 -7.88 0.31
N THR A 51 -2.71 -8.68 -0.53
CA THR A 51 -4.08 -8.47 -0.98
C THR A 51 -5.04 -9.47 -0.36
N LYS A 52 -6.28 -9.00 -0.20
CA LYS A 52 -7.46 -9.84 -0.01
C LYS A 52 -8.28 -9.76 -1.30
N PRO A 53 -8.80 -10.89 -1.83
CA PRO A 53 -9.80 -10.83 -2.88
C PRO A 53 -10.94 -9.95 -2.40
N ARG A 54 -11.31 -8.96 -3.21
CA ARG A 54 -12.45 -8.12 -2.91
C ARG A 54 -13.66 -9.02 -3.06
N GLU A 55 -14.13 -9.60 -1.96
CA GLU A 55 -15.49 -10.15 -1.92
C GLU A 55 -16.36 -9.03 -2.47
N SER A 56 -17.13 -9.34 -3.52
CA SER A 56 -18.25 -8.49 -3.93
C SER A 56 -19.27 -8.51 -2.77
N GLU A 57 -18.89 -7.97 -1.62
CA GLU A 57 -19.84 -7.50 -0.63
C GLU A 57 -20.54 -6.35 -1.34
N ALA A 58 -21.67 -6.72 -1.96
CA ALA A 58 -22.72 -5.83 -2.40
C ALA A 58 -22.76 -4.65 -1.46
N ILE A 59 -22.47 -3.45 -1.98
CA ILE A 59 -23.02 -2.15 -1.59
C ILE A 59 -23.87 -2.24 -0.30
N LYS A 60 -23.23 -2.45 0.85
CA LYS A 60 -23.82 -2.21 2.17
C LYS A 60 -23.18 -0.94 2.66
N GLN A 61 -23.49 0.12 1.92
CA GLN A 61 -23.18 1.49 2.29
C GLN A 61 -23.95 1.78 3.58
N ASN A 62 -23.26 1.77 4.72
CA ASN A 62 -23.80 2.33 5.93
C ASN A 62 -23.87 3.87 5.75
N PRO A 63 -25.05 4.49 5.68
CA PRO A 63 -25.21 5.90 5.32
C PRO A 63 -24.56 6.87 6.32
N ALA A 64 -24.22 6.44 7.53
CA ALA A 64 -23.60 7.27 8.54
C ALA A 64 -22.15 7.68 8.20
N ASN A 65 -21.41 6.87 7.45
CA ASN A 65 -20.00 7.16 7.13
C ASN A 65 -19.85 8.08 5.89
N ARG A 66 -20.88 8.23 5.06
CA ARG A 66 -20.82 9.12 3.87
C ARG A 66 -20.51 10.58 4.23
N ARG A 67 -21.02 11.07 5.37
CA ARG A 67 -20.98 12.49 5.74
C ARG A 67 -19.58 12.99 6.15
N CYS A 68 -18.69 12.10 6.59
CA CYS A 68 -17.34 12.47 7.03
C CYS A 68 -16.35 12.46 5.87
N TRP A 69 -16.40 11.43 5.02
CA TRP A 69 -15.54 11.33 3.86
C TRP A 69 -15.88 12.35 2.78
N GLN A 70 -17.17 12.70 2.59
CA GLN A 70 -17.55 13.80 1.70
C GLN A 70 -16.87 15.13 2.07
N LYS A 71 -16.71 15.43 3.37
CA LYS A 71 -16.05 16.67 3.81
C LYS A 71 -14.54 16.66 3.60
N ILE A 72 -13.90 15.50 3.69
CA ILE A 72 -12.45 15.36 3.47
C ILE A 72 -12.13 15.42 1.97
N PHE A 73 -12.96 14.81 1.11
CA PHE A 73 -12.78 14.87 -0.34
C PHE A 73 -12.96 16.29 -0.91
N HIS A 74 -13.87 17.12 -0.36
CA HIS A 74 -14.04 18.51 -0.80
C HIS A 74 -12.96 19.49 -0.29
N LEU A 75 -12.17 19.10 0.71
CA LEU A 75 -11.04 19.90 1.21
C LEU A 75 -9.71 19.56 0.53
N PHE A 76 -9.62 18.39 -0.10
CA PHE A 76 -8.54 18.01 -1.01
C PHE A 76 -8.93 18.20 -2.48
N ASP A 77 -9.86 19.12 -2.77
CA ASP A 77 -10.32 19.52 -4.09
C ASP A 77 -9.33 20.50 -4.76
N HIS A 78 -8.04 20.18 -4.68
CA HIS A 78 -6.97 20.86 -5.39
C HIS A 78 -6.05 19.86 -6.07
N ASP A 79 -6.62 18.98 -6.89
CA ASP A 79 -5.90 18.40 -8.03
C ASP A 79 -6.88 17.84 -9.06
N ARG A 80 -7.48 18.76 -9.82
CA ARG A 80 -8.01 18.53 -11.18
C ARG A 80 -6.89 18.24 -12.20
N LEU A 81 -5.76 17.66 -11.78
CA LEU A 81 -4.56 17.44 -12.59
C LEU A 81 -4.33 15.97 -12.98
N PHE A 82 -4.99 15.00 -12.33
CA PHE A 82 -4.87 13.60 -12.72
C PHE A 82 -5.99 13.21 -13.70
N GLY A 83 -5.71 13.48 -14.97
CA GLY A 83 -6.38 12.84 -16.10
C GLY A 83 -6.08 11.33 -16.14
N ASP A 84 -7.02 10.63 -16.76
CA ASP A 84 -7.15 9.19 -16.98
C ASP A 84 -7.52 8.34 -15.76
N GLU A 85 -8.78 7.90 -15.75
CA GLU A 85 -9.39 6.99 -14.78
C GLU A 85 -8.64 5.66 -14.74
N ILE A 86 -7.63 5.55 -13.89
CA ILE A 86 -7.04 4.26 -13.54
C ILE A 86 -8.16 3.45 -12.86
N PRO A 87 -8.64 2.34 -13.46
CA PRO A 87 -9.73 1.58 -12.88
C PRO A 87 -9.33 1.13 -11.47
N PRO A 88 -10.22 1.23 -10.47
CA PRO A 88 -9.90 0.87 -9.11
C PRO A 88 -9.37 -0.56 -9.08
N PRO A 89 -8.28 -0.85 -8.35
CA PRO A 89 -7.70 -2.19 -8.35
C PRO A 89 -8.76 -3.21 -7.96
N LYS A 90 -8.82 -4.32 -8.71
CA LYS A 90 -9.76 -5.43 -8.45
C LYS A 90 -9.54 -6.05 -7.05
N GLU A 91 -8.35 -5.87 -6.50
CA GLU A 91 -7.92 -6.42 -5.22
C GLU A 91 -7.85 -5.33 -4.15
N TYR A 92 -8.22 -5.68 -2.92
CA TYR A 92 -8.08 -4.79 -1.77
C TYR A 92 -6.72 -5.01 -1.12
N ILE A 93 -5.89 -3.97 -1.07
CA ILE A 93 -4.57 -4.05 -0.47
C ILE A 93 -4.69 -3.80 1.03
N VAL A 94 -4.20 -4.76 1.78
CA VAL A 94 -4.23 -4.79 3.24
C VAL A 94 -2.94 -4.20 3.84
N GLY A 95 -1.84 -4.31 3.12
CA GLY A 95 -0.54 -3.86 3.58
C GLY A 95 0.54 -3.89 2.52
N ILE A 96 1.64 -3.23 2.82
CA ILE A 96 2.82 -3.09 1.96
C ILE A 96 4.10 -3.29 2.77
N ALA A 97 5.12 -3.83 2.12
CA ALA A 97 6.46 -3.86 2.65
C ALA A 97 7.46 -3.58 1.54
N GLY A 98 8.56 -2.93 1.89
CA GLY A 98 9.63 -2.64 0.94
C GLY A 98 11.01 -2.67 1.59
N PHE A 99 12.00 -3.04 0.81
CA PHE A 99 13.41 -2.88 1.14
C PHE A 99 14.21 -2.34 -0.02
N TRP A 100 15.35 -1.77 0.32
CA TRP A 100 16.39 -1.39 -0.61
C TRP A 100 17.67 -2.15 -0.28
N VAL A 101 18.41 -2.54 -1.30
CA VAL A 101 19.71 -3.20 -1.16
C VAL A 101 20.82 -2.21 -1.44
N MET A 102 21.79 -2.16 -0.54
CA MET A 102 23.05 -1.45 -0.72
C MET A 102 24.20 -2.38 -0.40
N VAL A 103 25.06 -2.62 -1.39
CA VAL A 103 26.16 -3.59 -1.28
C VAL A 103 25.58 -4.95 -0.88
N ASP A 104 25.88 -5.45 0.32
CA ASP A 104 25.46 -6.76 0.83
C ASP A 104 24.39 -6.64 1.94
N GLU A 105 23.77 -5.47 2.10
CA GLU A 105 22.77 -5.20 3.13
C GLU A 105 21.40 -4.87 2.53
N ALA A 106 20.35 -5.53 3.03
CA ALA A 106 18.97 -5.19 2.73
C ALA A 106 18.36 -4.40 3.89
N HIS A 107 17.87 -3.20 3.60
CA HIS A 107 17.29 -2.28 4.56
C HIS A 107 15.78 -2.22 4.34
N ILE A 108 14.99 -2.68 5.31
CA ILE A 108 13.52 -2.57 5.26
C ILE A 108 13.16 -1.08 5.43
N THR A 109 12.63 -0.47 4.37
CA THR A 109 12.27 0.95 4.32
C THR A 109 10.82 1.19 4.71
N THR A 110 9.95 0.21 4.48
CA THR A 110 8.52 0.33 4.75
C THR A 110 7.97 -1.01 5.20
N LEU A 111 7.16 -1.00 6.26
CA LEU A 111 6.32 -2.13 6.68
C LEU A 111 5.04 -1.55 7.27
N ALA A 112 3.97 -1.56 6.48
CA ALA A 112 2.73 -0.88 6.82
C ALA A 112 1.52 -1.77 6.56
N LEU A 113 0.56 -1.73 7.47
CA LEU A 113 -0.75 -2.37 7.33
C LEU A 113 -1.83 -1.36 7.65
N ARG A 114 -3.01 -1.58 7.06
CA ARG A 114 -4.24 -0.92 7.52
C ARG A 114 -4.57 -1.33 8.96
N ASP A 115 -5.12 -0.40 9.73
CA ASP A 115 -5.40 -0.56 11.16
C ASP A 115 -6.35 -1.73 11.43
N SER A 116 -7.34 -1.90 10.55
CA SER A 116 -8.33 -2.99 10.60
C SER A 116 -7.74 -4.40 10.45
N TYR A 117 -6.47 -4.52 10.04
CA TYR A 117 -5.80 -5.80 9.82
C TYR A 117 -4.59 -6.03 10.74
N ARG A 118 -4.38 -5.14 11.72
CA ARG A 118 -3.36 -5.33 12.76
C ARG A 118 -3.80 -6.44 13.73
N ARG A 119 -2.82 -7.01 14.45
CA ARG A 119 -3.01 -8.09 15.45
C ARG A 119 -3.68 -9.37 14.94
N GLN A 120 -3.59 -9.63 13.63
CA GLN A 120 -4.15 -10.82 12.97
C GLN A 120 -3.05 -11.71 12.35
N GLY A 121 -1.77 -11.48 12.67
CA GLY A 121 -0.63 -12.21 12.09
C GLY A 121 -0.26 -11.80 10.66
N VAL A 122 -1.03 -10.90 10.02
CA VAL A 122 -0.76 -10.45 8.64
C VAL A 122 0.60 -9.76 8.51
N GLY A 123 0.98 -8.95 9.48
CA GLY A 123 2.24 -8.19 9.45
C GLY A 123 3.47 -9.06 9.65
N GLU A 124 3.33 -10.07 10.52
CA GLU A 124 4.36 -11.09 10.72
C GLU A 124 4.60 -11.88 9.44
N ARG A 125 3.52 -12.34 8.78
CA ARG A 125 3.64 -13.01 7.48
C ARG A 125 4.29 -12.11 6.42
N LEU A 126 3.87 -10.85 6.34
CA LEU A 126 4.45 -9.90 5.39
C LEU A 126 5.93 -9.64 5.66
N LEU A 127 6.35 -9.59 6.93
CA LEU A 127 7.74 -9.45 7.33
C LEU A 127 8.59 -10.68 6.97
N ILE A 128 8.07 -11.89 7.20
CA ILE A 128 8.76 -13.13 6.81
C ILE A 128 9.00 -13.14 5.31
N GLU A 129 7.97 -12.82 4.52
CA GLU A 129 8.04 -12.88 3.06
C GLU A 129 8.99 -11.82 2.48
N ILE A 130 9.01 -10.61 3.04
CA ILE A 130 9.96 -9.59 2.57
C ILE A 130 11.42 -9.96 2.91
N ILE A 131 11.67 -10.64 4.04
CA ILE A 131 13.00 -11.17 4.38
C ILE A 131 13.39 -12.30 3.42
N GLU A 132 12.48 -13.23 3.12
CA GLU A 132 12.72 -14.30 2.15
C GLU A 132 13.06 -13.73 0.77
N MET A 133 12.37 -12.68 0.32
CA MET A 133 12.69 -12.00 -0.93
C MET A 133 14.05 -11.30 -0.89
N ALA A 134 14.45 -10.73 0.24
CA ALA A 134 15.77 -10.12 0.40
C ALA A 134 16.89 -11.16 0.30
N VAL A 135 16.70 -12.36 0.87
CA VAL A 135 17.66 -13.48 0.75
C VAL A 135 17.82 -13.93 -0.71
N GLN A 136 16.73 -13.94 -1.48
CA GLN A 136 16.76 -14.28 -2.91
C GLN A 136 17.31 -13.17 -3.81
N PHE A 137 17.53 -11.98 -3.26
CA PHE A 137 18.01 -10.81 -4.01
C PHE A 137 19.55 -10.80 -4.17
N ASN A 138 20.25 -11.65 -3.41
CA ASN A 138 21.70 -11.89 -3.50
C ASN A 138 22.02 -13.02 -4.50
#